data_AF-A0A4P9ZF08-F1
#
_entry.id   AF-A0A4P9ZF08-F1
#
_cell.length_a   1.000
_cell.length_b   1.000
_cell.length_c   1.000
_cell.angle_alpha   90.00
_cell.angle_beta   90.00
_cell.angle_gamma   90.00
#
_symmetry.space_group_name_H-M   'P 1'
#
loop_
_entity.id
_entity.type
_entity.pdbx_description
1 polymer ?
#
loop_
_entity_poly.entity_id
_entity_poly.type
_entity_poly.pdbx_seq_one_letter_code
_entity_poly.pdbx_strand_id
1 'polypeptide(L)'
;MANECLGKNKKGYKCSRKVANGEWCVYHQSQRPTSRVVANPKSNGSKTASKWQTHSGSKLVGCKYDTPVIHAAYTGKPGYIYVYTHSSFLSKEGNGWVQVRNLTNNKHLMNKWVDVDMKHLKTILIKVGMTTKTPAVRILQWEEKCKHKLACLYPGSHNLRDNGLLGAFKRLSLLKSEPKLKTYVSAFKGFWAPRDILLAEKKIHALLKGRYGRGEIHCTECSDKPQQGKSRCFWPFSKSSEPAPHNIHNEWFPVPKEDIAMIFQLIDSICSTY
;
A
#
# COMPACT_ATOMS: atom_id res chain seq x y z
N MET A 1 -43.24 0.62 11.84
CA MET A 1 -43.32 -0.22 10.61
C MET A 1 -42.09 0.08 9.77
N ALA A 2 -41.36 -0.94 9.30
CA ALA A 2 -40.14 -0.73 8.51
C ALA A 2 -40.51 -0.56 7.03
N ASN A 3 -40.00 0.50 6.40
CA ASN A 3 -40.25 0.79 4.98
C ASN A 3 -39.21 0.10 4.10
N GLU A 4 -39.53 -0.14 2.84
CA GLU A 4 -38.56 -0.64 1.85
C GLU A 4 -37.77 0.50 1.23
N CYS A 5 -36.52 0.20 0.84
CA CYS A 5 -35.67 1.15 0.14
C CYS A 5 -36.23 1.56 -1.24
N LEU A 6 -36.14 2.84 -1.57
CA LEU A 6 -36.58 3.41 -2.86
C LEU A 6 -35.59 3.19 -4.01
N GLY A 7 -34.39 2.70 -3.73
CA GLY A 7 -33.35 2.50 -4.75
C GLY A 7 -33.63 1.36 -5.71
N LYS A 8 -33.07 1.46 -6.91
CA LYS A 8 -33.13 0.43 -7.95
C LYS A 8 -31.75 -0.16 -8.21
N ASN A 9 -31.71 -1.47 -8.44
CA ASN A 9 -30.49 -2.14 -8.86
C ASN A 9 -30.12 -1.81 -10.32
N LYS A 10 -28.95 -2.26 -10.77
CA LYS A 10 -28.47 -2.02 -12.14
C LYS A 10 -29.38 -2.57 -13.25
N LYS A 11 -30.26 -3.52 -12.93
CA LYS A 11 -31.25 -4.11 -13.84
C LYS A 11 -32.62 -3.41 -13.76
N GLY A 12 -32.76 -2.36 -12.95
CA GLY A 12 -33.98 -1.57 -12.80
C GLY A 12 -34.99 -2.07 -11.76
N TYR A 13 -34.72 -3.20 -11.08
CA TYR A 13 -35.62 -3.73 -10.05
C TYR A 13 -35.49 -2.96 -8.73
N LYS A 14 -36.61 -2.79 -8.02
CA LYS A 14 -36.69 -2.11 -6.71
C LYS A 14 -35.93 -2.89 -5.64
N CYS A 15 -35.28 -2.18 -4.72
CA CYS A 15 -34.56 -2.77 -3.60
C CYS A 15 -35.51 -3.25 -2.50
N SER A 16 -35.47 -4.54 -2.17
CA SER A 16 -36.30 -5.16 -1.14
C SER A 16 -35.75 -5.03 0.30
N ARG A 17 -34.67 -4.26 0.50
CA ARG A 17 -34.09 -4.07 1.84
C ARG A 17 -34.99 -3.17 2.69
N LYS A 18 -35.34 -3.64 3.89
CA LYS A 18 -36.07 -2.87 4.89
C LYS A 18 -35.13 -1.86 5.57
N VAL A 19 -35.62 -0.64 5.77
CA VAL A 19 -34.91 0.50 6.34
C VAL A 19 -35.75 1.11 7.46
N ALA A 20 -35.10 1.40 8.60
CA ALA A 20 -35.79 1.82 9.82
C ALA A 20 -36.15 3.31 9.83
N ASN A 21 -35.22 4.18 9.41
CA ASN A 21 -35.31 5.63 9.64
C ASN A 21 -35.07 6.48 8.37
N GLY A 22 -35.27 5.93 7.17
CA GLY A 22 -35.09 6.69 5.93
C GLY A 22 -35.43 5.88 4.69
N GLU A 23 -35.62 6.57 3.57
CA GLU A 23 -36.07 5.97 2.32
C GLU A 23 -34.99 5.19 1.53
N TRP A 24 -33.71 5.30 1.94
CA TRP A 24 -32.58 4.79 1.17
C TRP A 24 -31.65 3.93 2.03
N CYS A 25 -31.30 2.73 1.55
CA CYS A 25 -30.29 1.88 2.20
C CYS A 25 -28.88 2.37 1.86
N VAL A 26 -27.89 1.91 2.62
CA VAL A 26 -26.46 2.30 2.46
C VAL A 26 -25.98 2.14 1.01
N TYR A 27 -26.46 1.13 0.28
CA TYR A 27 -26.06 0.85 -1.10
C TYR A 27 -26.68 1.80 -2.13
N HIS A 28 -27.78 2.47 -1.80
CA HIS A 28 -28.49 3.37 -2.71
C HIS A 28 -28.54 4.82 -2.20
N GLN A 29 -27.75 5.18 -1.18
CA GLN A 29 -27.66 6.58 -0.71
C GLN A 29 -27.27 7.56 -1.82
N SER A 30 -26.45 7.13 -2.78
CA SER A 30 -26.04 7.94 -3.93
C SER A 30 -27.16 8.19 -4.97
N GLN A 31 -28.26 7.43 -4.90
CA GLN A 31 -29.43 7.63 -5.75
C GLN A 31 -30.43 8.63 -5.14
N ARG A 32 -30.19 9.07 -3.89
CA ARG A 32 -31.04 10.06 -3.24
C ARG A 32 -30.95 11.37 -4.02
N PRO A 33 -32.08 11.94 -4.49
CA PRO A 33 -32.06 13.23 -5.15
C PRO A 33 -31.53 14.26 -4.15
N THR A 34 -30.39 14.87 -4.45
CA THR A 34 -29.90 16.02 -3.70
C THR A 34 -30.83 17.17 -3.99
N SER A 35 -31.57 17.62 -2.98
CA SER A 35 -32.43 18.80 -3.07
C SER A 35 -31.56 19.97 -3.55
N ARG A 36 -31.81 20.43 -4.79
CA ARG A 36 -31.09 21.53 -5.39
C ARG A 36 -31.34 22.79 -4.56
N VAL A 37 -30.23 23.39 -4.11
CA VAL A 37 -30.18 24.79 -3.71
C VAL A 37 -30.68 25.62 -4.89
N VAL A 38 -31.68 26.47 -4.61
CA VAL A 38 -32.19 27.50 -5.51
C VAL A 38 -31.04 28.44 -5.87
N ALA A 39 -30.73 28.55 -7.15
CA ALA A 39 -29.96 29.65 -7.70
C ALA A 39 -30.63 30.15 -8.99
N ASN A 40 -30.70 31.48 -9.06
CA ASN A 40 -31.45 32.36 -9.95
C ASN A 40 -31.14 32.21 -11.46
N PRO A 41 -31.95 32.82 -12.35
CA PRO A 41 -31.96 32.55 -13.78
C PRO A 41 -31.16 33.57 -14.61
N LYS A 42 -30.97 33.18 -15.89
CA LYS A 42 -30.64 33.95 -17.10
C LYS A 42 -29.17 34.28 -17.35
N SER A 43 -28.59 33.68 -18.39
CA SER A 43 -28.59 34.30 -19.73
C SER A 43 -27.94 33.38 -20.78
N ASN A 44 -28.37 33.60 -22.02
CA ASN A 44 -28.15 32.82 -23.24
C ASN A 44 -26.72 32.89 -23.79
N GLY A 45 -26.32 31.86 -24.55
CA GLY A 45 -25.16 31.96 -25.43
C GLY A 45 -24.86 30.67 -26.22
N SER A 46 -25.18 30.72 -27.51
CA SER A 46 -25.12 29.70 -28.57
C SER A 46 -23.89 28.76 -28.69
N LYS A 47 -24.22 27.53 -29.13
CA LYS A 47 -23.65 26.71 -30.24
C LYS A 47 -22.12 26.71 -30.47
N THR A 48 -21.51 25.52 -30.47
CA THR A 48 -21.03 24.83 -31.69
C THR A 48 -20.57 23.40 -31.39
N ALA A 49 -20.78 22.53 -32.37
CA ALA A 49 -20.45 21.11 -32.37
C ALA A 49 -18.96 20.84 -32.59
N SER A 50 -18.45 19.73 -32.02
CA SER A 50 -17.53 18.86 -32.74
C SER A 50 -17.50 17.45 -32.14
N LYS A 51 -17.98 16.55 -32.99
CA LYS A 51 -17.99 15.10 -32.96
C LYS A 51 -16.56 14.55 -32.98
N TRP A 52 -16.21 13.70 -32.01
CA TRP A 52 -15.12 12.73 -32.15
C TRP A 52 -15.59 11.37 -31.65
N GLN A 53 -15.76 10.46 -32.61
CA GLN A 53 -15.90 9.03 -32.38
C GLN A 53 -14.52 8.45 -32.09
N THR A 54 -14.39 7.68 -31.02
CA THR A 54 -13.34 6.66 -30.89
C THR A 54 -13.98 5.37 -30.37
N HIS A 55 -13.88 4.34 -31.19
CA HIS A 55 -14.12 2.94 -30.84
C HIS A 55 -12.86 2.34 -30.22
N SER A 56 -13.03 1.19 -29.55
CA SER A 56 -12.08 0.34 -28.81
C SER A 56 -11.89 0.76 -27.34
N GLY A 57 -12.02 -0.10 -26.32
CA GLY A 57 -12.11 -1.55 -26.31
C GLY A 57 -11.14 -2.11 -25.27
N SER A 58 -11.48 -2.05 -23.98
CA SER A 58 -10.99 -2.90 -22.87
C SER A 58 -11.38 -2.31 -21.51
N LYS A 59 -12.49 -2.77 -20.92
CA LYS A 59 -12.84 -2.42 -19.53
C LYS A 59 -12.10 -3.35 -18.57
N LEU A 60 -10.98 -2.86 -18.04
CA LEU A 60 -10.35 -3.41 -16.84
C LEU A 60 -11.35 -3.39 -15.68
N VAL A 61 -11.49 -4.53 -15.02
CA VAL A 61 -12.27 -4.73 -13.79
C VAL A 61 -11.60 -3.94 -12.67
N GLY A 62 -12.12 -2.74 -12.40
CA GLY A 62 -11.69 -1.90 -11.28
C GLY A 62 -12.30 -2.38 -9.97
N CYS A 63 -11.53 -3.09 -9.14
CA CYS A 63 -11.82 -3.23 -7.72
C CYS A 63 -11.82 -1.85 -7.07
N LYS A 64 -13.00 -1.38 -6.65
CA LYS A 64 -13.14 -0.16 -5.83
C LYS A 64 -12.68 -0.48 -4.41
N TYR A 65 -11.42 -0.22 -4.13
CA TYR A 65 -10.97 -0.05 -2.75
C TYR A 65 -11.33 1.37 -2.31
N ASP A 66 -11.70 1.52 -1.05
CA ASP A 66 -11.85 2.83 -0.41
C ASP A 66 -10.60 3.66 -0.71
N THR A 67 -10.76 4.74 -1.48
CA THR A 67 -9.71 5.74 -1.63
C THR A 67 -9.36 6.20 -0.21
N PRO A 68 -8.11 6.00 0.25
CA PRO A 68 -7.72 6.47 1.57
C PRO A 68 -8.05 7.95 1.61
N VAL A 69 -8.74 8.39 2.66
CA VAL A 69 -8.99 9.80 2.93
C VAL A 69 -7.62 10.46 2.94
N ILE A 70 -7.28 11.11 1.84
CA ILE A 70 -6.01 11.82 1.70
C ILE A 70 -6.15 12.99 2.64
N HIS A 71 -5.60 12.86 3.85
CA HIS A 71 -5.62 13.95 4.80
C HIS A 71 -4.92 15.14 4.14
N ALA A 72 -5.68 16.18 3.82
CA ALA A 72 -5.17 17.48 3.34
C ALA A 72 -4.05 18.02 4.24
N ALA A 73 -3.94 17.51 5.47
CA ALA A 73 -2.89 17.78 6.42
C ALA A 73 -1.45 17.47 5.95
N TYR A 74 -1.22 16.76 4.84
CA TYR A 74 0.14 16.41 4.37
C TYR A 74 0.56 17.07 3.05
N THR A 75 -0.31 17.78 2.34
CA THR A 75 0.09 18.46 1.09
C THR A 75 1.04 19.60 1.40
N GLY A 76 2.15 19.68 0.65
CA GLY A 76 3.16 20.74 0.84
C GLY A 76 3.96 20.69 2.15
N LYS A 77 3.98 19.54 2.83
CA LYS A 77 4.84 19.35 4.02
C LYS A 77 6.15 18.63 3.68
N PRO A 78 7.27 19.08 4.25
CA PRO A 78 8.54 18.35 4.15
C PRO A 78 8.54 17.09 5.04
N GLY A 79 9.48 16.19 4.77
CA GLY A 79 9.82 15.11 5.69
C GLY A 79 10.73 14.05 5.08
N TYR A 80 10.69 12.84 5.62
CA TYR A 80 11.57 11.73 5.24
C TYR A 80 10.82 10.57 4.58
N ILE A 81 11.29 10.15 3.40
CA ILE A 81 11.01 8.84 2.84
C ILE A 81 12.00 7.83 3.41
N TYR A 82 11.51 6.67 3.82
CA TYR A 82 12.35 5.61 4.36
C TYR A 82 11.90 4.25 3.83
N VAL A 83 12.85 3.33 3.73
CA VAL A 83 12.61 1.96 3.26
C VAL A 83 12.80 1.03 4.43
N TYR A 84 11.92 0.07 4.59
CA TYR A 84 12.05 -0.93 5.63
C TYR A 84 11.56 -2.29 5.16
N THR A 85 11.98 -3.29 5.90
CA THR A 85 11.56 -4.67 5.70
C THR A 85 11.22 -5.30 7.05
N HIS A 86 10.68 -6.51 7.03
CA HIS A 86 10.47 -7.26 8.24
C HIS A 86 11.81 -7.84 8.74
N SER A 87 12.11 -7.76 10.04
CA SER A 87 13.42 -8.17 10.56
C SER A 87 13.72 -9.66 10.35
N SER A 88 12.70 -10.51 10.39
CA SER A 88 12.86 -11.95 10.12
C SER A 88 13.26 -12.26 8.68
N PHE A 89 13.07 -11.32 7.74
CA PHE A 89 13.54 -11.50 6.37
C PHE A 89 15.06 -11.33 6.25
N LEU A 90 15.69 -10.80 7.30
CA LEU A 90 17.14 -10.58 7.38
C LEU A 90 17.83 -11.59 8.31
N SER A 91 17.15 -12.09 9.34
CA SER A 91 17.70 -13.05 10.31
C SER A 91 17.57 -14.52 9.83
N LYS A 92 18.32 -15.43 10.48
CA LYS A 92 18.21 -16.88 10.24
C LYS A 92 17.01 -17.52 10.96
N GLU A 93 16.40 -16.80 11.89
CA GLU A 93 15.30 -17.29 12.74
C GLU A 93 13.97 -16.88 12.12
N GLY A 94 13.50 -17.70 11.17
CA GLY A 94 12.18 -17.57 10.58
C GLY A 94 11.16 -18.33 11.42
N ASN A 95 10.44 -17.63 12.30
CA ASN A 95 9.47 -18.26 13.20
C ASN A 95 8.09 -18.52 12.55
N GLY A 96 8.02 -18.72 11.22
CA GLY A 96 6.81 -19.19 10.50
C GLY A 96 5.57 -18.29 10.51
N TRP A 97 5.59 -17.13 11.17
CA TRP A 97 4.37 -16.34 11.39
C TRP A 97 4.07 -15.33 10.26
N VAL A 98 5.04 -15.04 9.39
CA VAL A 98 4.81 -14.19 8.21
C VAL A 98 4.45 -15.06 7.03
N GLN A 99 3.20 -14.95 6.59
CA GLN A 99 2.72 -15.59 5.39
C GLN A 99 2.73 -14.62 4.22
N VAL A 100 3.23 -15.09 3.10
CA VAL A 100 3.31 -14.31 1.86
C VAL A 100 2.57 -15.05 0.76
N ARG A 101 2.09 -14.29 -0.23
CA ARG A 101 1.40 -14.81 -1.40
C ARG A 101 2.18 -14.48 -2.66
N ASN A 102 2.18 -15.39 -3.64
CA ASN A 102 2.71 -15.16 -4.99
C ASN A 102 4.21 -14.80 -5.07
N LEU A 103 5.02 -15.17 -4.07
CA LEU A 103 6.49 -15.00 -4.12
C LEU A 103 7.24 -16.24 -4.60
N THR A 104 6.58 -17.38 -4.69
CA THR A 104 7.20 -18.63 -5.12
C THR A 104 6.90 -18.89 -6.60
N ASN A 105 7.86 -19.48 -7.31
CA ASN A 105 7.66 -19.91 -8.70
C ASN A 105 6.80 -21.19 -8.81
N ASN A 106 6.34 -21.73 -7.68
CA ASN A 106 5.55 -22.96 -7.66
C ASN A 106 4.08 -22.64 -7.98
N LYS A 107 3.63 -23.07 -9.17
CA LYS A 107 2.25 -22.88 -9.64
C LYS A 107 1.18 -23.44 -8.68
N HIS A 108 1.50 -24.45 -7.87
CA HIS A 108 0.55 -25.04 -6.92
C HIS A 108 0.38 -24.23 -5.63
N LEU A 109 1.33 -23.33 -5.36
CA LEU A 109 1.34 -22.41 -4.22
C LEU A 109 0.95 -20.99 -4.62
N MET A 110 0.77 -20.74 -5.92
CA MET A 110 0.12 -19.53 -6.40
C MET A 110 -1.23 -19.36 -5.71
N ASN A 111 -1.53 -18.13 -5.32
CA ASN A 111 -2.74 -17.75 -4.62
C ASN A 111 -2.94 -18.35 -3.21
N LYS A 112 -1.96 -19.07 -2.65
CA LYS A 112 -2.01 -19.57 -1.26
C LYS A 112 -1.09 -18.76 -0.35
N TRP A 113 -1.49 -18.67 0.91
CA TRP A 113 -0.64 -18.16 1.99
C TRP A 113 0.38 -19.22 2.35
N VAL A 114 1.67 -18.88 2.23
CA VAL A 114 2.76 -19.82 2.48
C VAL A 114 3.77 -19.16 3.40
N ASP A 115 4.25 -19.93 4.35
CA ASP A 115 5.39 -19.56 5.18
C ASP A 115 6.64 -19.67 4.32
N VAL A 116 7.30 -18.54 4.06
CA VAL A 116 8.44 -18.50 3.14
C VAL A 116 9.67 -18.05 3.91
N ASP A 117 10.73 -18.85 3.81
CA ASP A 117 12.06 -18.43 4.22
C ASP A 117 12.64 -17.43 3.20
N MET A 118 12.44 -16.15 3.49
CA MET A 118 12.85 -15.02 2.65
C MET A 118 14.38 -14.88 2.53
N LYS A 119 15.15 -15.56 3.40
CA LYS A 119 16.62 -15.47 3.37
C LYS A 119 17.20 -16.10 2.11
N HIS A 120 16.64 -17.23 1.68
CA HIS A 120 17.12 -17.99 0.53
C HIS A 120 16.58 -17.47 -0.80
N LEU A 121 15.54 -16.64 -0.76
CA LEU A 121 15.01 -16.00 -1.95
C LEU A 121 15.96 -14.93 -2.49
N LYS A 122 16.02 -14.83 -3.82
CA LYS A 122 16.67 -13.72 -4.53
C LYS A 122 15.90 -12.41 -4.33
N THR A 123 14.62 -12.51 -3.95
CA THR A 123 13.69 -11.40 -3.76
C THR A 123 13.48 -11.15 -2.27
N ILE A 124 13.33 -9.91 -1.87
CA ILE A 124 12.92 -9.48 -0.53
C ILE A 124 11.67 -8.61 -0.63
N LEU A 125 10.77 -8.72 0.34
CA LEU A 125 9.65 -7.79 0.45
C LEU A 125 10.10 -6.54 1.19
N ILE A 126 9.92 -5.38 0.57
CA ILE A 126 10.19 -4.08 1.18
C ILE A 126 8.91 -3.25 1.22
N LYS A 127 8.85 -2.31 2.15
CA LYS A 127 7.84 -1.27 2.18
C LYS A 127 8.53 0.09 2.20
N VAL A 128 7.97 1.03 1.44
CA VAL A 128 8.40 2.43 1.44
C VAL A 128 7.37 3.22 2.21
N GLY A 129 7.82 3.93 3.25
CA GLY A 129 6.97 4.80 4.05
C GLY A 129 7.45 6.24 4.03
N MET A 130 6.54 7.12 4.42
CA MET A 130 6.80 8.55 4.61
C MET A 130 6.56 8.97 6.06
N THR A 131 7.24 10.02 6.50
CA THR A 131 7.04 10.61 7.84
C THR A 131 7.49 12.07 7.89
N THR A 132 6.77 12.91 8.63
CA THR A 132 7.22 14.26 8.98
C THR A 132 8.11 14.28 10.23
N LYS A 133 8.17 13.16 10.96
CA LYS A 133 9.11 12.90 12.07
C LYS A 133 10.33 12.14 11.57
N THR A 134 11.24 11.72 12.44
CA THR A 134 12.35 10.84 12.05
C THR A 134 11.84 9.42 11.68
N PRO A 135 12.49 8.74 10.72
CA PRO A 135 12.16 7.35 10.38
C PRO A 135 12.23 6.39 11.58
N ALA A 136 13.19 6.55 12.49
CA ALA A 136 13.31 5.72 13.68
C ALA A 136 12.05 5.76 14.56
N VAL A 137 11.53 6.96 14.84
CA VAL A 137 10.28 7.14 15.60
C VAL A 137 9.10 6.51 14.85
N ARG A 138 9.03 6.68 13.53
CA ARG A 138 7.94 6.12 12.74
C ARG A 138 7.97 4.59 12.67
N ILE A 139 9.16 4.00 12.59
CA ILE A 139 9.34 2.54 12.64
C ILE A 139 8.83 1.99 13.97
N LEU A 140 9.24 2.57 15.11
CA LEU A 140 8.77 2.14 16.44
C LEU A 140 7.23 2.19 16.54
N GLN A 141 6.59 3.24 16.03
CA GLN A 141 5.13 3.32 16.00
C GLN A 141 4.48 2.17 15.21
N TRP A 142 5.09 1.77 14.09
CA TRP A 142 4.59 0.64 13.30
C TRP A 142 4.85 -0.69 14.01
N GLU A 143 6.00 -0.86 14.66
CA GLU A 143 6.30 -2.05 15.46
C GLU A 143 5.30 -2.18 16.63
N GLU A 144 4.98 -1.08 17.31
CA GLU A 144 3.99 -1.06 18.39
C GLU A 144 2.57 -1.41 17.92
N LYS A 145 2.19 -0.92 16.72
CA LYS A 145 0.88 -1.18 16.13
C LYS A 145 0.75 -2.62 15.64
N CYS A 146 1.76 -3.11 14.94
CA CYS A 146 1.70 -4.42 14.32
C CYS A 146 2.22 -5.55 15.23
N LYS A 147 2.93 -5.23 16.32
CA LYS A 147 3.64 -6.17 17.21
C LYS A 147 4.79 -6.93 16.55
N HIS A 148 5.33 -6.39 15.46
CA HIS A 148 6.37 -7.03 14.67
C HIS A 148 7.62 -6.17 14.59
N LYS A 149 8.80 -6.82 14.63
CA LYS A 149 10.08 -6.15 14.55
C LYS A 149 10.43 -5.78 13.11
N LEU A 150 10.66 -4.52 12.83
CA LEU A 150 10.96 -3.98 11.51
C LEU A 150 12.43 -3.55 11.43
N ALA A 151 13.02 -3.76 10.26
CA ALA A 151 14.39 -3.35 9.98
C ALA A 151 14.40 -2.24 8.94
N CYS A 152 14.91 -1.07 9.30
CA CYS A 152 15.12 0.03 8.35
C CYS A 152 16.27 -0.33 7.40
N LEU A 153 15.99 -0.29 6.10
CA LEU A 153 16.97 -0.48 5.04
C LEU A 153 17.57 0.87 4.67
N TYR A 154 18.87 0.89 4.40
CA TYR A 154 19.61 2.09 4.03
C TYR A 154 20.69 1.76 2.99
N PRO A 155 21.19 2.77 2.24
CA PRO A 155 22.32 2.59 1.33
C PRO A 155 23.50 1.89 2.03
N GLY A 156 24.00 0.81 1.43
CA GLY A 156 25.03 -0.05 2.03
C GLY A 156 24.54 -1.12 3.02
N SER A 157 23.30 -1.04 3.54
CA SER A 157 22.74 -2.04 4.46
C SER A 157 22.30 -3.34 3.77
N HIS A 158 22.19 -3.32 2.46
CA HIS A 158 21.63 -4.41 1.65
C HIS A 158 22.68 -5.43 1.20
N ASN A 159 23.96 -5.26 1.59
CA ASN A 159 24.98 -6.32 1.54
C ASN A 159 24.67 -7.40 2.60
N LEU A 160 23.48 -7.98 2.51
CA LEU A 160 22.89 -8.94 3.45
C LEU A 160 23.60 -10.31 3.43
N ARG A 161 24.78 -10.42 2.82
CA ARG A 161 25.34 -11.73 2.49
C ARG A 161 26.85 -11.84 2.29
N ASP A 162 27.62 -11.00 2.96
CA ASP A 162 29.07 -11.00 2.81
C ASP A 162 29.78 -11.32 4.14
N ASN A 163 29.33 -12.39 4.81
CA ASN A 163 30.03 -12.96 5.97
C ASN A 163 31.12 -13.98 5.56
N GLY A 164 31.35 -14.19 4.26
CA GLY A 164 32.44 -15.01 3.75
C GLY A 164 33.71 -14.18 3.55
N LEU A 165 34.85 -14.86 3.32
CA LEU A 165 36.13 -14.22 2.95
C LEU A 165 35.96 -13.17 1.85
N LEU A 166 35.14 -13.45 0.83
CA LEU A 166 34.82 -12.49 -0.25
C LEU A 166 34.27 -11.15 0.27
N GLY A 167 33.47 -11.19 1.34
CA GLY A 167 32.92 -10.00 1.98
C GLY A 167 33.97 -9.14 2.68
N ALA A 168 34.98 -9.79 3.29
CA ALA A 168 36.13 -9.11 3.86
C ALA A 168 36.96 -8.42 2.76
N PHE A 169 37.13 -9.05 1.60
CA PHE A 169 37.84 -8.46 0.45
C PHE A 169 37.03 -7.41 -0.32
N LYS A 170 35.69 -7.41 -0.22
CA LYS A 170 34.83 -6.40 -0.85
C LYS A 170 35.10 -4.99 -0.31
N ARG A 171 35.56 -4.89 0.95
CA ARG A 171 36.00 -3.63 1.58
C ARG A 171 37.41 -3.20 1.16
N LEU A 172 38.19 -4.09 0.55
CA LEU A 172 39.53 -3.82 0.03
C LEU A 172 39.52 -3.45 -1.46
N SER A 173 38.38 -3.60 -2.13
CA SER A 173 38.22 -3.11 -3.48
C SER A 173 38.13 -1.59 -3.48
N LEU A 174 39.08 -0.92 -4.13
CA LEU A 174 39.05 0.51 -4.49
C LEU A 174 37.95 0.81 -5.53
N LEU A 175 36.81 0.14 -5.43
CA LEU A 175 35.71 0.28 -6.37
C LEU A 175 35.03 1.63 -6.14
N LYS A 176 34.76 2.28 -7.27
CA LYS A 176 34.09 3.57 -7.45
C LYS A 176 33.21 3.96 -6.26
N SER A 177 33.53 5.11 -5.67
CA SER A 177 32.64 5.88 -4.78
C SER A 177 31.18 5.57 -5.10
N GLU A 178 30.49 4.91 -4.17
CA GLU A 178 29.03 4.76 -4.24
C GLU A 178 28.43 6.12 -4.60
N PRO A 179 27.43 6.17 -5.49
CA PRO A 179 26.85 7.43 -5.92
C PRO A 179 26.37 8.19 -4.69
N LYS A 180 26.89 9.40 -4.50
CA LYS A 180 26.54 10.25 -3.37
C LYS A 180 25.07 10.66 -3.51
N LEU A 181 24.22 10.00 -2.72
CA LEU A 181 22.79 10.26 -2.68
C LEU A 181 22.57 11.64 -2.04
N LYS A 182 21.96 12.56 -2.77
CA LYS A 182 21.90 13.99 -2.43
C LYS A 182 20.98 14.26 -1.24
N THR A 183 19.88 13.53 -1.16
CA THR A 183 18.81 13.72 -0.19
C THR A 183 18.90 12.75 0.98
N TYR A 184 19.80 11.77 0.92
CA TYR A 184 19.96 10.78 1.99
C TYR A 184 20.63 11.39 3.22
N VAL A 185 19.95 11.30 4.37
CA VAL A 185 20.46 11.77 5.67
C VAL A 185 20.82 10.55 6.52
N SER A 186 22.12 10.26 6.61
CA SER A 186 22.63 9.06 7.29
C SER A 186 22.23 8.98 8.76
N ALA A 187 22.16 10.11 9.47
CA ALA A 187 21.73 10.16 10.88
C ALA A 187 20.31 9.64 11.09
N PHE A 188 19.43 9.81 10.09
CA PHE A 188 18.02 9.46 10.18
C PHE A 188 17.65 8.23 9.35
N LYS A 189 18.58 7.68 8.56
CA LYS A 189 18.35 6.54 7.66
C LYS A 189 17.16 6.77 6.72
N GLY A 190 17.04 7.99 6.18
CA GLY A 190 15.95 8.39 5.31
C GLY A 190 16.35 9.45 4.29
N PHE A 191 15.51 9.63 3.28
CA PHE A 191 15.67 10.58 2.19
C PHE A 191 14.78 11.80 2.44
N TRP A 192 15.38 12.98 2.54
CA TRP A 192 14.68 14.22 2.81
C TRP A 192 13.98 14.76 1.56
N ALA A 193 12.68 15.01 1.67
CA ALA A 193 11.85 15.65 0.66
C ALA A 193 11.42 17.04 1.18
N PRO A 194 11.94 18.16 0.62
CA PRO A 194 11.73 19.49 1.19
C PRO A 194 10.36 20.12 0.91
N ARG A 195 9.62 19.72 -0.12
CA ARG A 195 8.33 20.37 -0.46
C ARG A 195 7.13 19.51 -0.19
N ASP A 196 6.99 18.37 -0.86
CA ASP A 196 5.78 17.56 -0.79
C ASP A 196 6.12 16.07 -0.67
N ILE A 197 6.28 15.63 0.57
CA ILE A 197 6.59 14.24 0.89
C ILE A 197 5.50 13.26 0.42
N LEU A 198 4.23 13.69 0.44
CA LEU A 198 3.10 12.86 0.06
C LEU A 198 3.11 12.61 -1.45
N LEU A 199 3.40 13.65 -2.25
CA LEU A 199 3.52 13.52 -3.70
C LEU A 199 4.76 12.69 -4.08
N ALA A 200 5.87 12.88 -3.37
CA ALA A 200 7.07 12.06 -3.52
C ALA A 200 6.78 10.57 -3.27
N GLU A 201 6.16 10.23 -2.13
CA GLU A 201 5.79 8.85 -1.77
C GLU A 201 4.87 8.24 -2.83
N LYS A 202 3.80 8.92 -3.23
CA LYS A 202 2.86 8.44 -4.24
C LYS A 202 3.55 8.12 -5.56
N LYS A 203 4.47 8.99 -6.00
CA LYS A 203 5.24 8.78 -7.22
C LYS A 203 6.17 7.57 -7.10
N ILE A 204 6.86 7.44 -5.97
CA ILE A 204 7.73 6.28 -5.67
C ILE A 204 6.89 4.99 -5.71
N HIS A 205 5.76 4.96 -5.00
CA HIS A 205 4.86 3.80 -4.96
C HIS A 205 4.33 3.44 -6.35
N ALA A 206 3.93 4.42 -7.17
CA ALA A 206 3.48 4.18 -8.53
C ALA A 206 4.57 3.52 -9.39
N LEU A 207 5.80 4.00 -9.30
CA LEU A 207 6.95 3.45 -10.04
C LEU A 207 7.32 2.05 -9.56
N LEU A 208 7.42 1.84 -8.24
CA LEU A 208 7.72 0.53 -7.67
C LEU A 208 6.64 -0.50 -7.99
N LYS A 209 5.38 -0.10 -7.96
CA LYS A 209 4.24 -0.95 -8.33
C LYS A 209 4.25 -1.30 -9.81
N GLY A 210 4.60 -0.36 -10.68
CA GLY A 210 4.76 -0.60 -12.11
C GLY A 210 5.90 -1.58 -12.42
N ARG A 211 7.00 -1.51 -11.66
CA ARG A 211 8.20 -2.31 -11.91
C ARG A 211 8.18 -3.69 -11.24
N TYR A 212 7.73 -3.78 -10.00
CA TYR A 212 7.81 -4.99 -9.17
C TYR A 212 6.44 -5.60 -8.85
N GLY A 213 5.35 -4.92 -9.20
CA GLY A 213 4.01 -5.36 -8.84
C GLY A 213 3.68 -5.10 -7.36
N ARG A 214 2.80 -5.94 -6.81
CA ARG A 214 2.35 -5.85 -5.41
C ARG A 214 2.74 -7.12 -4.66
N GLY A 215 3.26 -6.94 -3.46
CA GLY A 215 3.46 -7.99 -2.47
C GLY A 215 2.39 -7.88 -1.39
N GLU A 216 1.86 -9.03 -0.98
CA GLU A 216 0.90 -9.14 0.10
C GLU A 216 1.55 -9.90 1.26
N ILE A 217 1.47 -9.33 2.46
CA ILE A 217 1.88 -9.98 3.69
C ILE A 217 0.63 -10.22 4.54
N HIS A 218 0.41 -11.47 4.90
CA HIS A 218 -0.52 -11.83 5.95
C HIS A 218 0.19 -11.78 7.31
N CYS A 219 -0.45 -11.07 8.22
CA CYS A 219 0.05 -10.70 9.52
C CYS A 219 -0.88 -11.28 10.59
N THR A 220 -0.43 -12.31 11.29
CA THR A 220 -1.25 -13.05 12.26
C THR A 220 -1.60 -12.23 13.50
N GLU A 221 -0.80 -11.21 13.83
CA GLU A 221 -0.97 -10.45 15.09
C GLU A 221 -1.60 -9.06 14.90
N CYS A 222 -1.91 -8.64 13.66
CA CYS A 222 -2.55 -7.35 13.40
C CYS A 222 -4.02 -7.32 13.81
N SER A 223 -4.28 -7.12 15.09
CA SER A 223 -5.63 -6.94 15.60
C SER A 223 -6.06 -5.48 15.45
N ASP A 224 -6.59 -5.08 14.28
CA ASP A 224 -7.43 -3.88 14.27
C ASP A 224 -8.67 -4.24 15.10
N LYS A 225 -8.75 -3.69 16.33
CA LYS A 225 -9.93 -3.88 17.19
C LYS A 225 -11.15 -3.54 16.35
N PRO A 226 -12.07 -4.47 16.07
CA PRO A 226 -13.27 -4.13 15.35
C PRO A 226 -13.97 -3.05 16.17
N GLN A 227 -14.15 -1.86 15.59
CA GLN A 227 -15.07 -0.90 16.15
C GLN A 227 -16.42 -1.63 16.31
N GLN A 228 -16.90 -1.65 17.54
CA GLN A 228 -18.06 -2.42 17.95
C GLN A 228 -19.27 -2.11 17.07
N GLY A 229 -19.53 -3.00 16.11
CA GLY A 229 -20.82 -3.17 15.47
C GLY A 229 -21.16 -4.64 15.59
N LYS A 230 -21.80 -5.04 16.69
CA LYS A 230 -22.27 -6.41 16.95
C LYS A 230 -23.08 -6.90 15.74
N SER A 231 -22.52 -7.79 14.95
CA SER A 231 -23.26 -8.73 14.11
C SER A 231 -22.84 -10.13 14.52
N ARG A 232 -23.57 -10.69 15.50
CA ARG A 232 -23.49 -12.11 15.82
C ARG A 232 -24.23 -12.87 14.72
N CYS A 233 -23.54 -13.23 13.65
CA CYS A 233 -23.99 -14.31 12.78
C CYS A 233 -23.45 -15.61 13.35
N PHE A 234 -24.31 -16.29 14.11
CA PHE A 234 -24.09 -17.62 14.66
C PHE A 234 -24.34 -18.64 13.53
N TRP A 235 -23.29 -19.00 12.79
CA TRP A 235 -23.32 -20.17 11.90
C TRP A 235 -22.20 -21.12 12.33
N PRO A 236 -22.52 -22.34 12.81
CA PRO A 236 -21.54 -23.38 13.00
C PRO A 236 -21.23 -23.98 11.61
N PHE A 237 -19.97 -24.33 11.34
CA PHE A 237 -19.47 -24.86 10.06
C PHE A 237 -19.16 -23.82 8.96
N SER A 238 -18.07 -23.06 9.15
CA SER A 238 -17.18 -22.76 8.04
C SER A 238 -15.75 -22.56 8.56
N LYS A 239 -14.91 -23.58 8.45
CA LYS A 239 -13.44 -23.41 8.46
C LYS A 239 -13.05 -22.81 7.12
N SER A 240 -13.30 -21.51 6.91
CA SER A 240 -12.63 -20.82 5.80
C SER A 240 -11.20 -20.56 6.23
N SER A 241 -10.24 -21.23 5.61
CA SER A 241 -8.80 -21.05 5.82
C SER A 241 -8.24 -19.73 5.25
N GLU A 242 -9.12 -18.78 4.94
CA GLU A 242 -8.72 -17.47 4.43
C GLU A 242 -8.54 -16.48 5.60
N PRO A 243 -7.41 -15.77 5.66
CA PRO A 243 -7.20 -14.79 6.70
C PRO A 243 -8.15 -13.62 6.54
N ALA A 244 -8.54 -13.04 7.67
CA ALA A 244 -9.41 -11.87 7.68
C ALA A 244 -8.74 -10.70 6.93
N PRO A 245 -9.49 -9.89 6.18
CA PRO A 245 -8.91 -8.87 5.28
C PRO A 245 -8.13 -7.77 6.01
N HIS A 246 -8.34 -7.56 7.30
CA HIS A 246 -7.61 -6.59 8.13
C HIS A 246 -6.18 -7.04 8.49
N ASN A 247 -5.88 -8.33 8.33
CA ASN A 247 -4.56 -8.91 8.58
C ASN A 247 -3.65 -8.85 7.34
N ILE A 248 -4.11 -8.27 6.24
CA ILE A 248 -3.39 -8.27 4.98
C ILE A 248 -2.78 -6.88 4.73
N HIS A 249 -1.46 -6.82 4.73
CA HIS A 249 -0.72 -5.62 4.34
C HIS A 249 -0.44 -5.63 2.83
N ASN A 250 -1.08 -4.71 2.10
CA ASN A 250 -1.09 -4.68 0.63
C ASN A 250 -0.06 -3.75 -0.02
N GLU A 251 0.78 -3.11 0.80
CA GLU A 251 1.73 -2.06 0.36
C GLU A 251 3.19 -2.53 0.47
N TRP A 252 3.43 -3.79 0.14
CA TRP A 252 4.78 -4.34 0.05
C TRP A 252 5.18 -4.53 -1.40
N PHE A 253 6.48 -4.48 -1.68
CA PHE A 253 7.04 -4.62 -3.02
C PHE A 253 8.03 -5.80 -3.03
N PRO A 254 7.83 -6.80 -3.89
CA PRO A 254 8.76 -7.93 -4.03
C PRO A 254 9.94 -7.52 -4.91
N VAL A 255 11.03 -7.13 -4.27
CA VAL A 255 12.19 -6.52 -4.93
C VAL A 255 13.35 -7.51 -4.99
N PRO A 256 13.94 -7.79 -6.17
CA PRO A 256 15.21 -8.50 -6.26
C PRO A 256 16.28 -7.83 -5.40
N LYS A 257 17.03 -8.59 -4.59
CA LYS A 257 18.03 -8.03 -3.66
C LYS A 257 19.10 -7.18 -4.38
N GLU A 258 19.39 -7.51 -5.63
CA GLU A 258 20.28 -6.77 -6.53
C GLU A 258 19.74 -5.37 -6.92
N ASP A 259 18.43 -5.19 -6.95
CA ASP A 259 17.77 -3.95 -7.36
C ASP A 259 17.63 -2.93 -6.21
N ILE A 260 17.97 -3.30 -4.96
CA ILE A 260 17.79 -2.44 -3.79
C ILE A 260 18.60 -1.14 -3.91
N ALA A 261 19.84 -1.20 -4.41
CA ALA A 261 20.66 0.00 -4.62
C ALA A 261 20.01 0.99 -5.59
N MET A 262 19.40 0.48 -6.66
CA MET A 262 18.71 1.30 -7.65
C MET A 262 17.41 1.88 -7.10
N ILE A 263 16.72 1.20 -6.17
CA ILE A 263 15.59 1.80 -5.45
C ILE A 263 16.03 3.02 -4.64
N PHE A 264 17.18 2.97 -3.97
CA PHE A 264 17.69 4.14 -3.26
C PHE A 264 18.00 5.31 -4.19
N GLN A 265 18.58 5.03 -5.36
CA GLN A 265 18.81 6.06 -6.39
C GLN A 265 17.49 6.65 -6.92
N LEU A 266 16.48 5.80 -7.14
CA LEU A 266 15.15 6.22 -7.58
C LEU A 266 14.49 7.15 -6.54
N ILE A 267 14.53 6.76 -5.27
CA ILE A 267 14.00 7.57 -4.17
C ILE A 267 14.74 8.90 -4.09
N ASP A 268 16.07 8.89 -4.16
CA ASP A 268 16.90 10.10 -4.10
C ASP A 268 16.58 11.10 -5.23
N SER A 269 16.42 10.59 -6.45
CA SER A 269 16.03 11.39 -7.62
C SER A 269 14.64 12.03 -7.45
N ILE A 270 13.69 11.28 -6.91
CA ILE A 270 12.32 11.78 -6.68
C ILE A 270 12.29 12.80 -5.54
N CYS A 271 12.92 12.51 -4.40
CA CYS A 271 13.00 13.44 -3.27
C CYS A 271 13.73 14.74 -3.65
N SER A 272 14.72 14.68 -4.54
CA SER A 272 15.37 15.88 -5.07
C SER A 272 14.42 16.78 -5.87
N THR A 273 13.34 16.22 -6.40
CA THR A 273 12.34 16.92 -7.21
C THR A 273 11.19 17.49 -6.38
N TYR A 274 10.92 16.95 -5.19
CA TYR A 274 9.81 17.38 -4.32
C TYR A 274 10.33 17.90 -3.00
#